data_AF-A0A2V4KX31-F1
#
_entry.id   AF-A0A2V4KX31-F1
#
_cell.length_a   1.000
_cell.length_b   1.000
_cell.length_c   1.000
_cell.angle_alpha   90.00
_cell.angle_beta   90.00
_cell.angle_gamma   90.00
#
_symmetry.space_group_name_H-M   'P 1'
#
loop_
_entity.id
_entity.type
_entity.pdbx_description
1 polymer ?
#
loop_
_entity_poly.entity_id
_entity_poly.type
_entity_poly.pdbx_seq_one_letter_code
_entity_poly.pdbx_strand_id
1 'polypeptide(L)'
;MTRQGLGKSLLGFAIVATVLIVAIADVFNATHLFNPDWPGHARFHIGMQFTTLLLVSLFSLAALLQGQVWAAALAPASFWPGLFVAYVIPGTDVYASEALRELGVPINLLLAAVLLVVTVLGVMLQRSGARFPA
;
A
#
# COMPACT_ATOMS: atom_id res chain seq x y z
N MET A 1 -15.45 -20.80 2.82
CA MET A 1 -15.17 -19.44 3.35
C MET A 1 -16.35 -18.54 2.99
N THR A 2 -16.89 -17.74 3.92
CA THR A 2 -18.02 -16.83 3.62
C THR A 2 -17.53 -15.62 2.81
N ARG A 3 -18.45 -14.90 2.13
CA ARG A 3 -18.09 -13.65 1.42
C ARG A 3 -17.44 -12.62 2.35
N GLN A 4 -17.97 -12.46 3.56
CA GLN A 4 -17.37 -11.63 4.61
C GLN A 4 -16.00 -12.16 5.04
N GLY A 5 -15.86 -13.47 5.28
CA GLY A 5 -14.57 -14.07 5.62
C GLY A 5 -13.50 -13.78 4.55
N LEU A 6 -13.86 -13.94 3.27
CA LEU A 6 -12.99 -13.60 2.15
C LEU A 6 -12.66 -12.10 2.12
N GLY A 7 -13.66 -11.22 2.29
CA GLY A 7 -13.46 -9.77 2.32
C GLY A 7 -12.50 -9.33 3.42
N LYS A 8 -12.68 -9.87 4.63
CA LYS A 8 -11.78 -9.64 5.77
C LYS A 8 -10.36 -10.13 5.48
N SER A 9 -10.20 -11.31 4.89
CA SER A 9 -8.89 -11.85 4.50
C SER A 9 -8.20 -10.98 3.43
N LEU A 10 -8.92 -10.54 2.40
CA LEU A 10 -8.37 -9.67 1.35
C LEU A 10 -7.93 -8.31 1.91
N LEU A 11 -8.73 -7.70 2.80
CA LEU A 11 -8.35 -6.44 3.46
C LEU A 11 -7.14 -6.62 4.37
N GLY A 12 -7.12 -7.68 5.19
CA GLY A 12 -5.98 -8.00 6.05
C GLY A 12 -4.71 -8.20 5.24
N PHE A 13 -4.80 -8.96 4.14
CA PHE A 13 -3.71 -9.13 3.20
C PHE A 13 -3.25 -7.80 2.61
N ALA A 14 -4.15 -6.96 2.10
CA ALA A 14 -3.79 -5.67 1.51
C ALA A 14 -3.06 -4.75 2.50
N ILE A 15 -3.53 -4.68 3.76
CA ILE A 15 -2.89 -3.86 4.80
C ILE A 15 -1.47 -4.36 5.08
N VAL A 16 -1.31 -5.67 5.31
CA VAL A 16 -0.01 -6.27 5.63
C VAL A 16 0.95 -6.19 4.43
N ALA A 17 0.47 -6.51 3.23
CA ALA A 17 1.26 -6.42 2.01
C ALA A 17 1.73 -4.99 1.75
N THR A 18 0.89 -3.98 2.00
CA THR A 18 1.27 -2.56 1.85
C THR A 18 2.48 -2.22 2.71
N VAL A 19 2.44 -2.48 4.02
CA VAL A 19 3.56 -2.13 4.89
C VAL A 19 4.81 -2.97 4.61
N LEU A 20 4.66 -4.27 4.28
CA LEU A 20 5.80 -5.15 4.01
C LEU A 20 6.50 -4.80 2.69
N ILE A 21 5.74 -4.55 1.62
CA ILE A 21 6.34 -4.17 0.33
C ILE A 21 7.11 -2.86 0.49
N VAL A 22 6.55 -1.87 1.19
CA VAL A 22 7.22 -0.59 1.43
C VAL A 22 8.43 -0.75 2.35
N ALA A 23 8.35 -1.59 3.39
CA ALA A 23 9.52 -1.90 4.22
C ALA A 23 10.67 -2.48 3.39
N ILE A 24 10.38 -3.42 2.49
CA ILE A 24 11.38 -4.03 1.61
C ILE A 24 11.94 -3.00 0.63
N ALA A 25 11.08 -2.20 0.00
CA ALA A 25 11.46 -1.24 -1.02
C ALA A 25 12.27 -0.06 -0.46
N ASP A 26 11.86 0.49 0.69
CA ASP A 26 12.41 1.74 1.22
C ASP A 26 13.40 1.52 2.36
N VAL A 27 13.12 0.60 3.29
CA VAL A 27 13.90 0.45 4.54
C VAL A 27 14.97 -0.62 4.43
N PHE A 28 14.64 -1.77 3.85
CA PHE A 28 15.58 -2.88 3.66
C PHE A 28 16.28 -2.83 2.29
N ASN A 29 16.34 -1.64 1.70
CA ASN A 29 17.00 -1.39 0.43
C ASN A 29 18.09 -0.32 0.59
N ALA A 30 19.31 -0.67 0.21
CA ALA A 30 20.46 0.24 0.27
C ALA A 30 20.32 1.46 -0.66
N THR A 31 19.49 1.37 -1.71
CA THR A 31 19.31 2.45 -2.69
C THR A 31 18.20 3.44 -2.34
N HIS A 32 17.50 3.26 -1.22
CA HIS A 32 16.40 4.14 -0.79
C HIS A 32 16.74 4.88 0.52
N LEU A 33 16.19 4.48 1.67
CA LEU A 33 16.36 5.21 2.94
C LEU A 33 17.83 5.44 3.31
N PHE A 34 18.72 4.53 2.91
CA PHE A 34 20.15 4.61 3.21
C PHE A 34 21.02 4.99 2.00
N ASN A 35 20.43 5.48 0.92
CA ASN A 35 21.18 5.92 -0.25
C ASN A 35 22.14 7.07 0.10
N PRO A 36 23.45 6.95 -0.13
CA PRO A 36 24.40 8.03 0.13
C PRO A 36 24.29 9.20 -0.85
N ASP A 37 23.73 8.97 -2.04
CA ASP A 37 23.62 9.97 -3.11
C ASP A 37 22.41 10.91 -2.91
N TRP A 38 21.46 10.52 -2.06
CA TRP A 38 20.28 11.35 -1.75
C TRP A 38 20.57 12.35 -0.63
N PRO A 39 20.05 13.59 -0.71
CA PRO A 39 20.14 14.55 0.38
C PRO A 39 19.59 13.97 1.68
N GLY A 40 20.23 14.29 2.81
CA GLY A 40 19.81 13.80 4.13
C GLY A 40 18.34 14.08 4.45
N HIS A 41 17.79 15.19 3.95
CA HIS A 41 16.38 15.55 4.12
C HIS A 41 15.41 14.63 3.35
N ALA A 42 15.78 14.13 2.17
CA ALA A 42 14.96 13.17 1.43
C ALA A 42 14.82 11.86 2.22
N ARG A 43 15.93 11.39 2.81
CA ARG A 43 15.95 10.19 3.67
C ARG A 43 15.13 10.38 4.94
N PHE A 44 15.16 11.58 5.53
CA PHE A 44 14.28 11.93 6.65
C PHE A 44 12.80 11.78 6.30
N HIS A 45 12.37 12.27 5.12
CA HIS A 45 10.98 12.13 4.66
C HIS A 45 10.60 10.67 4.39
N ILE A 46 11.51 9.83 3.88
CA ILE A 46 11.25 8.40 3.68
C ILE A 46 11.03 7.68 5.03
N GLY A 47 11.89 7.96 6.01
CA GLY A 47 11.72 7.41 7.36
C GLY A 47 10.39 7.84 8.01
N MET A 48 10.01 9.11 7.81
CA MET A 48 8.73 9.65 8.27
C MET A 48 7.53 9.00 7.53
N GLN A 49 7.61 8.85 6.21
CA GLN A 49 6.60 8.21 5.37
C GLN A 49 6.36 6.76 5.81
N PHE A 50 7.43 5.97 5.95
CA PHE A 50 7.33 4.58 6.38
C PHE A 50 6.73 4.45 7.79
N THR A 51 7.19 5.27 8.73
CA THR A 51 6.67 5.25 10.11
C THR A 51 5.18 5.63 10.14
N THR A 52 4.79 6.64 9.38
CA THR A 52 3.38 7.03 9.22
C THR A 52 2.56 5.88 8.65
N LEU A 53 3.03 5.23 7.58
CA LEU A 53 2.36 4.10 6.96
C LEU A 53 2.21 2.92 7.92
N LEU A 54 3.24 2.61 8.72
CA LEU A 54 3.19 1.56 9.74
C LEU A 54 2.08 1.86 10.76
N LEU A 55 2.03 3.08 11.29
CA LEU A 55 0.98 3.49 12.25
C LEU A 55 -0.42 3.40 11.63
N VAL A 56 -0.62 3.93 10.42
CA VAL A 56 -1.90 3.84 9.70
C VAL A 56 -2.29 2.39 9.42
N SER A 57 -1.32 1.51 9.13
CA SER A 57 -1.55 0.07 8.94
C SER A 57 -1.98 -0.61 10.24
N LEU A 58 -1.40 -0.27 11.38
CA LEU A 58 -1.83 -0.78 12.69
C LEU A 58 -3.26 -0.33 13.01
N PHE A 59 -3.59 0.94 12.79
CA PHE A 59 -4.97 1.43 12.95
C PHE A 59 -5.95 0.75 11.98
N SER A 60 -5.52 0.52 10.73
CA SER A 60 -6.31 -0.20 9.74
C SER A 60 -6.59 -1.65 10.16
N LEU A 61 -5.60 -2.35 10.72
CA LEU A 61 -5.79 -3.69 11.28
C LEU A 61 -6.74 -3.69 12.49
N ALA A 62 -6.58 -2.74 13.41
CA ALA A 62 -7.49 -2.60 14.55
C ALA A 62 -8.94 -2.34 14.08
N ALA A 63 -9.12 -1.45 13.10
CA ALA A 63 -10.41 -1.18 12.47
C ALA A 63 -11.00 -2.44 11.80
N LEU A 64 -10.18 -3.25 11.12
CA LEU A 64 -10.61 -4.50 10.50
C LEU A 64 -11.12 -5.51 11.53
N LEU A 65 -10.47 -5.60 12.68
CA LEU A 65 -10.91 -6.47 13.79
C LEU A 65 -12.25 -6.01 14.38
N GLN A 66 -12.50 -4.70 14.39
CA GLN A 66 -13.76 -4.10 14.83
C GLN A 66 -14.85 -4.05 13.74
N GLY A 67 -14.58 -4.59 12.54
CA GLY A 67 -15.53 -4.58 11.43
C GLY A 67 -15.72 -3.22 10.74
N GLN A 68 -14.87 -2.24 11.04
CA GLN A 68 -14.91 -0.89 10.45
C GLN A 68 -14.25 -0.88 9.06
N VAL A 69 -14.99 -1.33 8.05
CA VAL A 69 -14.46 -1.63 6.71
C VAL A 69 -13.72 -0.47 6.05
N TRP A 70 -14.26 0.75 6.13
CA TRP A 70 -13.63 1.92 5.49
C TRP A 70 -12.36 2.38 6.21
N ALA A 71 -12.37 2.37 7.54
CA ALA A 71 -11.17 2.65 8.33
C ALA A 71 -10.08 1.58 8.09
N ALA A 72 -10.47 0.32 7.90
CA ALA A 72 -9.56 -0.76 7.54
C ALA A 72 -8.90 -0.58 6.17
N ALA A 73 -9.57 0.09 5.23
CA ALA A 73 -9.03 0.31 3.89
C ALA A 73 -8.00 1.46 3.83
N LEU A 74 -7.82 2.24 4.91
CA LEU A 74 -7.04 3.48 4.87
C LEU A 74 -5.57 3.26 4.52
N ALA A 75 -4.91 2.23 5.04
CA ALA A 75 -3.50 1.98 4.73
C ALA A 75 -3.21 1.77 3.23
N PRO A 76 -3.84 0.78 2.55
CA PRO A 76 -3.63 0.65 1.11
C PRO A 76 -4.22 1.83 0.32
N ALA A 77 -5.34 2.41 0.75
CA ALA A 77 -5.98 3.51 0.02
C ALA A 77 -5.24 4.85 0.13
N SER A 78 -4.42 5.07 1.15
CA SER A 78 -3.62 6.28 1.29
C SER A 78 -2.25 6.19 0.61
N PHE A 79 -1.68 4.98 0.52
CA PHE A 79 -0.34 4.78 -0.04
C PHE A 79 -0.35 4.61 -1.56
N TRP A 80 -1.09 3.63 -2.08
CA TRP A 80 -0.97 3.21 -3.49
C TRP A 80 -1.39 4.28 -4.51
N PRO A 81 -2.41 5.13 -4.28
CA PRO A 81 -2.70 6.23 -5.19
C PRO A 81 -1.52 7.20 -5.35
N GLY A 82 -0.68 7.32 -4.34
CA GLY A 82 0.52 8.16 -4.35
C GLY A 82 1.49 7.78 -5.47
N LEU A 83 1.59 6.51 -5.87
CA LEU A 83 2.50 6.09 -6.95
C LEU A 83 2.00 6.55 -8.33
N PHE A 84 0.68 6.62 -8.54
CA PHE A 84 0.11 7.17 -9.77
C PHE A 84 0.25 8.69 -9.83
N VAL A 85 0.10 9.37 -8.67
CA VAL A 85 0.33 10.80 -8.57
C VAL A 85 1.81 11.12 -8.80
N ALA A 86 2.72 10.34 -8.21
CA ALA A 86 4.15 10.51 -8.41
C ALA A 86 4.53 10.43 -9.89
N TYR A 87 3.99 9.45 -10.63
CA TYR A 87 4.28 9.27 -12.06
C TYR A 87 4.06 10.51 -12.94
N VAL A 88 3.14 11.41 -12.56
CA VAL A 88 2.88 12.65 -13.31
C VAL A 88 3.69 13.86 -12.81
N ILE A 89 4.48 13.70 -11.76
CA ILE A 89 5.35 14.75 -11.23
C ILE A 89 6.68 14.76 -12.01
N PRO A 90 7.07 15.89 -12.63
CA PRO A 90 8.33 15.99 -13.35
C PRO A 90 9.54 15.66 -12.45
N GLY A 91 10.47 14.87 -12.99
CA GLY A 91 11.70 14.47 -12.30
C GLY A 91 11.56 13.24 -11.39
N THR A 92 10.38 12.63 -11.33
CA THR A 92 10.20 11.30 -10.73
C THR A 92 10.37 10.21 -11.78
N ASP A 93 10.60 8.97 -11.33
CA ASP A 93 10.65 7.80 -12.20
C ASP A 93 9.86 6.63 -11.60
N VAL A 94 9.23 5.86 -12.47
CA VAL A 94 8.44 4.68 -12.13
C VAL A 94 9.28 3.43 -11.95
N TYR A 95 10.50 3.40 -12.50
CA TYR A 95 11.39 2.24 -12.44
C TYR A 95 12.29 2.30 -11.20
N ALA A 96 12.26 1.26 -10.38
CA ALA A 96 13.09 1.17 -9.17
C ALA A 96 14.57 0.81 -9.46
N SER A 97 14.88 0.40 -10.69
CA SER A 97 16.23 0.07 -11.16
C SER A 97 16.32 0.12 -12.68
N GLU A 98 17.53 0.25 -13.23
CA GLU A 98 17.75 0.19 -14.68
C GLU A 98 17.34 -1.17 -15.27
N ALA A 99 17.55 -2.28 -14.56
CA ALA A 99 17.09 -3.60 -15.01
C ALA A 99 15.57 -3.65 -15.20
N LEU A 100 14.79 -3.03 -14.30
CA LEU A 100 13.34 -2.93 -14.44
C LEU A 100 12.95 -1.98 -15.59
N ARG A 101 13.75 -0.92 -15.82
CA ARG A 101 13.57 -0.01 -16.95
C ARG A 101 13.80 -0.72 -18.29
N GLU A 102 14.86 -1.52 -18.40
CA GLU A 102 15.16 -2.31 -19.61
C GLU A 102 14.07 -3.32 -19.94
N LEU A 103 13.45 -3.92 -18.91
CA LEU A 103 12.30 -4.81 -19.08
C LEU A 103 11.03 -4.04 -19.50
N GLY A 104 11.00 -2.71 -19.38
CA GLY A 104 9.86 -1.87 -19.73
C GLY A 104 8.64 -2.05 -18.80
N VAL A 105 8.76 -2.81 -17.71
CA VAL A 105 7.65 -3.15 -16.82
C VAL A 105 7.58 -2.14 -15.65
N PRO A 106 6.53 -1.29 -15.55
CA PRO A 106 6.39 -0.32 -14.47
C PRO A 106 5.86 -1.00 -13.20
N ILE A 107 6.72 -1.78 -12.53
CA ILE A 107 6.34 -2.66 -11.42
C ILE A 107 5.64 -1.89 -10.28
N ASN A 108 6.04 -0.64 -10.03
CA ASN A 108 5.44 0.23 -9.02
C ASN A 108 3.95 0.49 -9.29
N LEU A 109 3.58 0.78 -10.55
CA LEU A 109 2.17 1.02 -10.92
C LEU A 109 1.36 -0.28 -10.96
N LEU A 110 1.98 -1.39 -11.39
CA LEU A 110 1.32 -2.68 -11.40
C LEU A 110 1.00 -3.16 -9.98
N LEU A 111 1.95 -3.07 -9.05
CA LEU A 111 1.73 -3.40 -7.65
C LEU A 111 0.66 -2.50 -7.01
N ALA A 112 0.71 -1.19 -7.29
CA ALA A 112 -0.31 -0.26 -6.83
C ALA A 112 -1.71 -0.64 -7.33
N ALA A 113 -1.85 -0.93 -8.63
CA ALA A 113 -3.11 -1.33 -9.22
C ALA A 113 -3.64 -2.64 -8.60
N VAL A 114 -2.79 -3.65 -8.46
CA VAL A 114 -3.17 -4.95 -7.87
C VAL A 114 -3.63 -4.77 -6.43
N LEU A 115 -2.90 -4.04 -5.59
CA LEU A 115 -3.27 -3.87 -4.18
C LEU A 115 -4.53 -3.01 -4.02
N LEU A 116 -4.74 -2.01 -4.88
CA LEU A 116 -5.99 -1.26 -4.92
C LEU A 116 -7.18 -2.14 -5.33
N VAL A 117 -7.04 -2.99 -6.34
CA VAL A 117 -8.08 -3.94 -6.75
C VAL A 117 -8.41 -4.89 -5.62
N VAL A 118 -7.40 -5.49 -4.97
CA VAL A 118 -7.60 -6.38 -3.82
C VAL A 118 -8.30 -5.65 -2.67
N THR A 119 -7.94 -4.40 -2.41
CA THR A 119 -8.59 -3.56 -1.39
C THR A 119 -10.06 -3.32 -1.73
N VAL A 120 -10.38 -2.92 -2.97
CA VAL A 120 -11.76 -2.69 -3.43
C VAL A 120 -12.60 -3.96 -3.33
N LEU A 121 -12.08 -5.10 -3.80
CA LEU A 121 -12.76 -6.38 -3.68
C LEU A 121 -12.98 -6.77 -2.21
N GLY A 122 -11.99 -6.54 -1.35
CA GLY A 122 -12.09 -6.73 0.09
C GLY A 122 -13.23 -5.92 0.72
N VAL A 123 -13.31 -4.62 0.41
CA VAL A 123 -14.39 -3.73 0.85
C VAL A 123 -15.75 -4.23 0.34
N MET A 124 -15.88 -4.53 -0.95
CA MET A 124 -17.14 -4.96 -1.56
C MET A 124 -17.67 -6.26 -0.94
N LEU A 125 -16.80 -7.25 -0.75
CA LEU A 125 -17.16 -8.55 -0.18
C LEU A 125 -17.51 -8.46 1.31
N GLN A 126 -16.78 -7.64 2.07
CA GLN A 126 -17.04 -7.40 3.49
C GLN A 126 -18.41 -6.71 3.70
N ARG A 127 -18.76 -5.74 2.83
CA ARG A 127 -20.05 -5.01 2.91
C ARG A 127 -21.24 -5.80 2.39
N SER A 128 -21.02 -6.75 1.48
CA SER A 128 -22.11 -7.52 0.84
C SER A 128 -22.89 -8.43 1.80
N GLY A 129 -22.37 -8.70 3.00
CA GLY A 129 -23.08 -9.46 4.03
C GLY A 129 -23.77 -8.59 5.10
N ALA A 130 -23.73 -7.26 5.00
CA ALA A 130 -24.37 -6.34 5.95
C ALA A 130 -25.73 -5.82 5.47
N ARG A 131 -26.26 -6.34 4.36
CA ARG A 131 -27.63 -6.06 3.89
C ARG A 131 -28.52 -7.23 4.34
N PHE A 132 -29.67 -6.91 4.92
CA PHE A 132 -30.68 -7.74 5.62
C PHE A 132 -30.43 -7.88 7.13
N PRO A 133 -31.17 -7.07 7.90
CA PRO A 133 -32.38 -7.59 8.51
C PRO A 133 -33.64 -6.87 7.98
N ALA A 134 -34.66 -7.67 7.66
CA ALA A 134 -36.04 -7.22 7.56
C ALA A 134 -36.71 -7.41 8.93
#